data_AF-A0A9E2PUT3-F1
#
_entry.id   AF-A0A9E2PUT3-F1
#
_cell.length_a   1.000
_cell.length_b   1.000
_cell.length_c   1.000
_cell.angle_alpha   90.00
_cell.angle_beta   90.00
_cell.angle_gamma   90.00
#
_symmetry.space_group_name_H-M   'P 1'
#
loop_
_entity.id
_entity.type
_entity.pdbx_description
1 polymer ?
#
loop_
_entity_poly.entity_id
_entity_poly.type
_entity_poly.pdbx_seq_one_letter_code
_entity_poly.pdbx_strand_id
1 'polypeptide(L)' 'MAIVWRSSISAGLKTKTPPPQPPTLAVAVHMIGRLGGFIGRKSDGHPGSTVFWRGLQALQALAAAWRLWRGA' A
#
# COMPACT_ATOMS: atom_id res chain seq x y z
N MET A 1 13.88 9.06 -5.59
CA MET A 1 12.52 8.85 -5.06
C MET A 1 11.59 8.08 -6.02
N ALA A 2 12.10 7.28 -6.97
CA ALA A 2 11.27 6.56 -7.96
C ALA A 2 11.09 5.05 -7.67
N ILE A 3 11.90 4.46 -6.78
CA ILE A 3 11.95 3.01 -6.56
C ILE A 3 10.85 2.53 -5.58
N VAL A 4 10.35 3.41 -4.71
CA VAL A 4 9.33 3.07 -3.70
C VAL A 4 7.93 2.93 -4.31
N TRP A 5 7.65 3.59 -5.43
CA TRP A 5 6.33 3.55 -6.06
C TRP A 5 6.02 2.21 -6.74
N ARG A 6 7.04 1.52 -7.28
CA ARG A 6 6.86 0.24 -7.98
C ARG A 6 6.58 -0.95 -7.05
N SER A 7 6.93 -0.84 -5.77
CA SER A 7 6.79 -1.96 -4.81
C SER A 7 5.51 -1.86 -3.96
N SER A 8 4.97 -0.66 -3.78
CA SER A 8 3.91 -0.43 -2.78
C SER A 8 2.48 -0.65 -3.29
N ILE A 9 2.31 -0.77 -4.61
CA ILE A 9 0.99 -0.83 -5.27
C ILE A 9 0.64 -2.23 -5.75
N SER A 10 1.60 -3.14 -5.89
CA SER A 10 1.36 -4.51 -6.38
C SER A 10 0.68 -5.42 -5.35
N ALA A 11 0.90 -5.20 -4.05
CA ALA A 11 0.30 -6.05 -3.00
C ALA A 11 -1.19 -5.78 -2.76
N GLY A 12 -1.68 -4.57 -3.07
CA GLY A 12 -3.08 -4.19 -2.85
C GLY A 12 -4.01 -4.37 -4.05
N LEU A 13 -3.47 -4.47 -5.28
CA LEU A 13 -4.26 -4.39 -6.51
C LEU A 13 -4.41 -5.70 -7.29
N LYS A 14 -3.77 -6.80 -6.87
CA LYS A 14 -3.82 -8.09 -7.60
C LYS A 14 -3.56 -7.94 -9.11
N THR A 15 -2.75 -6.96 -9.53
CA THR A 15 -2.41 -6.71 -10.93
C THR A 15 -0.90 -6.77 -11.12
N LYS A 16 -0.45 -7.51 -12.15
CA LYS A 16 0.98 -7.60 -12.55
C LYS A 16 1.50 -6.28 -13.14
N THR A 17 0.59 -5.42 -13.60
CA THR A 17 0.91 -4.16 -14.26
C THR A 17 0.53 -3.00 -13.33
N PRO A 18 1.48 -2.13 -12.94
CA PRO A 18 1.16 -0.92 -12.23
C PRO A 18 0.31 -0.01 -13.13
N PRO A 19 -0.70 0.70 -12.58
CA PRO A 19 -1.47 1.66 -13.36
C PRO A 19 -0.53 2.73 -13.95
N PRO A 20 -0.81 3.24 -15.15
CA PRO A 20 0.06 4.21 -15.83
C PRO A 20 0.21 5.53 -15.06
N GLN A 21 -0.74 5.85 -14.17
CA GLN A 21 -0.68 7.03 -13.30
C GLN A 21 -0.58 6.62 -11.83
N PRO A 22 0.19 7.39 -11.04
CA PRO A 22 0.23 7.20 -9.60
C PRO A 22 -1.15 7.43 -8.98
N PRO A 23 -1.52 6.64 -7.95
CA PRO A 23 -2.74 6.88 -7.21
C PRO A 23 -2.63 8.24 -6.52
N THR A 24 -3.77 8.87 -6.30
CA THR A 24 -3.83 10.08 -5.48
C THR A 24 -3.41 9.78 -4.04
N LEU A 25 -3.02 10.80 -3.28
CA LEU A 25 -2.67 10.65 -1.88
C LEU A 25 -3.80 9.98 -1.09
N ALA A 26 -5.05 10.37 -1.32
CA ALA A 26 -6.20 9.77 -0.68
C ALA A 26 -6.30 8.27 -0.97
N VAL A 27 -6.13 7.85 -2.23
CA VAL A 27 -6.14 6.44 -2.60
C VAL A 27 -4.99 5.68 -1.95
N ALA A 28 -3.78 6.25 -1.95
CA ALA A 28 -2.62 5.63 -1.28
C ALA A 28 -2.85 5.47 0.23
N VAL A 29 -3.43 6.47 0.89
CA VAL A 29 -3.77 6.42 2.31
C VAL A 29 -4.78 5.30 2.60
N HIS A 30 -5.81 5.15 1.77
CA HIS A 30 -6.80 4.08 1.92
C HIS A 30 -6.20 2.69 1.65
N MET A 31 -5.30 2.56 0.68
CA MET A 31 -4.57 1.31 0.42
C MET A 31 -3.72 0.89 1.61
N ILE A 32 -2.96 1.83 2.19
CA ILE A 32 -2.15 1.57 3.40
C ILE A 32 -3.07 1.23 4.57
N GLY A 33 -4.16 1.97 4.77
CA GLY A 33 -5.15 1.66 5.80
C GLY A 33 -5.68 0.23 5.67
N ARG A 34 -5.98 -0.23 4.45
CA ARG A 34 -6.48 -1.60 4.20
C ARG A 34 -5.48 -2.66 4.62
N LEU A 35 -4.18 -2.44 4.41
CA LEU A 35 -3.12 -3.33 4.91
C LEU A 35 -3.11 -3.41 6.45
N GLY A 36 -3.50 -2.33 7.12
CA GLY A 36 -3.60 -2.27 8.58
C GLY A 36 -4.94 -2.74 9.18
N GLY A 37 -5.87 -3.23 8.35
CA GLY A 37 -7.20 -3.69 8.77
C GLY A 37 -8.34 -2.70 8.56
N PHE A 38 -8.15 -1.63 7.79
CA PHE A 38 -9.24 -0.72 7.42
C PHE A 38 -10.16 -1.37 6.39
N ILE A 39 -11.46 -1.42 6.69
CA ILE A 39 -12.47 -2.00 5.78
C ILE A 39 -12.73 -1.05 4.59
N GLY A 40 -12.91 0.24 4.87
CA GLY A 40 -13.12 1.27 3.86
C GLY A 40 -14.48 1.19 3.16
N ARG A 41 -15.58 1.20 3.94
CA ARG A 41 -16.93 1.39 3.40
C ARG A 41 -17.12 2.85 2.98
N LYS A 42 -18.12 3.11 2.13
CA LYS A 42 -18.40 4.42 1.50
C LYS A 42 -18.52 5.59 2.50
N SER A 43 -18.89 5.32 3.75
CA SER A 43 -19.11 6.34 4.80
C SER A 43 -18.12 6.28 5.96
N ASP A 44 -17.08 5.44 5.90
CA ASP A 44 -16.14 5.26 7.02
C ASP A 44 -15.12 6.41 7.13
N GLY A 45 -15.01 7.26 6.11
CA GLY A 45 -14.03 8.34 6.07
C GLY A 45 -12.60 7.81 5.88
N HIS A 46 -11.63 8.40 6.58
CA HIS A 46 -10.22 8.05 6.46
C HIS A 46 -9.79 7.03 7.53
N PRO A 47 -8.76 6.21 7.25
CA PRO A 47 -8.18 5.32 8.25
C PRO A 47 -7.69 6.11 9.48
N GLY A 48 -7.99 5.61 10.68
CA GLY A 48 -7.42 6.16 11.91
C GLY A 48 -5.90 5.94 12.00
N SER A 49 -5.22 6.73 12.82
CA SER A 49 -3.75 6.74 12.96
C SER A 49 -3.14 5.37 13.28
N THR A 50 -3.77 4.60 14.18
CA THR A 50 -3.29 3.26 14.56
C THR A 50 -3.38 2.27 13.42
N VAL A 51 -4.50 2.27 12.70
CA VAL A 51 -4.72 1.39 11.54
C VAL A 51 -3.76 1.78 10.41
N PHE A 52 -3.56 3.08 10.20
CA PHE A 52 -2.60 3.57 9.23
C PHE A 52 -1.16 3.16 9.56
N TRP A 53 -0.74 3.30 10.82
CA TRP A 53 0.59 2.88 11.29
C TRP A 53 0.84 1.38 11.08
N ARG A 54 -0.13 0.53 11.45
CA ARG A 54 -0.06 -0.92 11.19
C ARG A 54 0.09 -1.21 9.69
N GLY A 55 -0.65 -0.49 8.86
CA GLY A 55 -0.56 -0.57 7.41
C GLY A 55 0.83 -0.21 6.87
N LEU A 56 1.47 0.83 7.42
CA LEU A 56 2.83 1.22 7.05
C LEU A 56 3.86 0.15 7.41
N GLN A 57 3.75 -0.45 8.61
CA GLN A 57 4.64 -1.55 9.01
C GLN A 57 4.49 -2.76 8.08
N ALA A 58 3.25 -3.15 7.74
CA ALA A 58 2.98 -4.22 6.80
C ALA A 58 3.55 -3.91 5.39
N LEU A 59 3.40 -2.67 4.93
CA LEU A 59 3.95 -2.21 3.66
C LEU A 59 5.49 -2.30 3.65
N GLN A 60 6.16 -1.90 4.73
CA GLN A 60 7.61 -1.98 4.85
C GLN A 60 8.09 -3.43 4.79
N ALA A 61 7.41 -4.35 5.47
CA ALA A 61 7.70 -5.78 5.44
C ALA A 61 7.56 -6.36 4.02
N LEU A 62 6.47 -6.02 3.32
CA LEU A 62 6.24 -6.44 1.93
C LEU A 62 7.31 -5.88 0.97
N ALA A 63 7.70 -4.62 1.14
CA ALA A 63 8.75 -4.01 0.33
C ALA A 63 10.12 -4.67 0.55
N ALA A 64 10.44 -5.05 1.80
CA ALA A 64 11.65 -5.80 2.12
C ALA A 64 11.62 -7.19 1.47
N ALA A 65 10.52 -7.94 1.62
CA ALA A 65 10.35 -9.25 1.00
C ALA A 65 10.48 -9.19 -0.52
N TRP A 66 9.92 -8.17 -1.17
CA TRP A 66 10.02 -8.00 -2.62
C TRP A 66 11.43 -7.65 -3.10
N ARG A 67 12.18 -6.86 -2.32
CA ARG A 67 13.60 -6.60 -2.60
C ARG A 67 14.43 -7.87 -2.53
N LEU A 68 14.19 -8.72 -1.53
CA LEU A 68 14.84 -10.02 -1.42
C LEU A 68 14.48 -10.92 -2.61
N TRP A 69 13.20 -11.01 -2.96
CA TRP A 69 12.74 -11.83 -4.07
C TRP A 69 13.27 -11.38 -5.44
N ARG A 70 13.45 -10.07 -5.68
CA ARG A 70 14.04 -9.55 -6.94
C ARG A 70 15.57 -9.52 -6.96
N GLY A 71 16.23 -9.71 -5.82
CA GLY A 71 17.69 -9.72 -5.69
C GLY A 71 18.31 -11.11 -5.74
N ALA A 72 17.49 -12.16 -5.87
CA ALA A 72 17.87 -13.56 -6.11
C ALA A 72 17.51 -13.95 -7.55
#